data_AF-A0A538I404-F1
#
_entry.id   AF-A0A538I404-F1
#
_cell.length_a   1.000
_cell.length_b   1.000
_cell.length_c   1.000
_cell.angle_alpha   90.00
_cell.angle_beta   90.00
_cell.angle_gamma   90.00
#
_symmetry.space_group_name_H-M   'P 1'
#
loop_
_entity.id
_entity.type
_entity.pdbx_description
1 polymer ?
#
loop_
_entity_poly.entity_id
_entity_poly.type
_entity_poly.pdbx_seq_one_letter_code
_entity_poly.pdbx_strand_id
1 'polypeptide(L)'
;MTPEARAERTANLLIARLEALARTASRLPHADTERLVELATVATVRAVALDLLGEERAREIWAAAHERHPGLPAVPLELPARLAA
;
A
#
# COMPACT_ATOMS: atom_id res chain seq x y z
N MET A 1 -7.20 4.23 21.76
CA MET A 1 -7.08 4.56 20.32
C MET A 1 -8.33 4.05 19.63
N THR A 2 -9.07 4.93 18.96
CA THR A 2 -10.32 4.55 18.27
C THR A 2 -10.02 3.78 16.98
N PRO A 3 -10.99 3.05 16.41
CA PRO A 3 -10.85 2.42 15.10
C PRO A 3 -10.39 3.39 14.01
N GLU A 4 -10.92 4.62 13.99
CA GLU A 4 -10.57 5.66 13.02
C GLU A 4 -9.12 6.09 13.16
N ALA A 5 -8.67 6.34 14.41
CA ALA A 5 -7.28 6.71 14.67
C ALA A 5 -6.30 5.58 14.30
N ARG A 6 -6.72 4.31 14.44
CA ARG A 6 -5.94 3.16 13.99
C ARG A 6 -5.88 3.10 12.46
N ALA A 7 -7.00 3.26 11.78
CA ALA A 7 -7.07 3.26 10.33
C ALA A 7 -6.21 4.37 9.72
N GLU A 8 -6.30 5.58 10.26
CA GLU A 8 -5.49 6.72 9.85
C GLU A 8 -3.99 6.45 10.07
N ARG A 9 -3.63 5.84 11.20
CA ARG A 9 -2.24 5.43 11.45
C ARG A 9 -1.75 4.42 10.42
N THR A 10 -2.55 3.41 10.09
CA THR A 10 -2.21 2.40 9.07
C THR A 10 -2.06 3.04 7.69
N ALA A 11 -2.96 3.96 7.33
CA ALA A 11 -2.88 4.70 6.07
C ALA A 11 -1.57 5.50 5.98
N ASN A 12 -1.22 6.26 7.02
CA ASN A 12 0.01 7.03 7.06
C ASN A 12 1.27 6.16 6.96
N LEU A 13 1.27 4.98 7.58
CA LEU A 13 2.37 4.01 7.45
C LEU A 13 2.48 3.48 6.02
N LEU A 14 1.36 3.15 5.37
CA LEU A 14 1.35 2.69 3.98
C LEU A 14 1.88 3.78 3.04
N ILE A 15 1.41 5.02 3.18
CA ILE A 15 1.87 6.18 2.41
C ILE A 15 3.39 6.34 2.56
N ALA A 16 3.89 6.38 3.81
CA ALA A 16 5.32 6.54 4.08
C ALA A 16 6.15 5.39 3.49
N ARG A 17 5.61 4.16 3.50
CA ARG A 17 6.28 2.98 2.95
C ARG A 17 6.39 3.03 1.43
N LEU A 18 5.32 3.41 0.73
CA LEU A 18 5.30 3.54 -0.73
C LEU A 18 6.20 4.69 -1.19
N GLU A 19 6.18 5.81 -0.47
CA GLU A 19 7.10 6.93 -0.66
C GLU A 19 8.57 6.52 -0.53
N ALA A 20 8.90 5.76 0.52
CA ALA A 20 10.25 5.25 0.69
C ALA A 20 10.64 4.30 -0.44
N LEU A 21 9.71 3.43 -0.85
CA LEU A 21 9.93 2.47 -1.93
C LEU A 21 10.22 3.18 -3.24
N ALA A 22 9.39 4.17 -3.62
CA ALA A 22 9.56 4.95 -4.85
C ALA A 22 10.93 5.65 -4.89
N ARG A 23 11.38 6.22 -3.77
CA ARG A 23 12.71 6.86 -3.67
C ARG A 23 13.88 5.89 -3.83
N THR A 24 13.69 4.63 -3.46
CA THR A 24 14.72 3.59 -3.56
C THR A 24 14.68 2.82 -4.88
N ALA A 25 13.50 2.70 -5.50
CA ALA A 25 13.28 1.96 -6.74
C ALA A 25 14.20 2.45 -7.88
N SER A 26 14.46 3.76 -7.96
CA SER A 26 15.37 4.34 -8.96
C SER A 26 16.84 3.94 -8.81
N ARG A 27 17.22 3.31 -7.69
CA ARG A 27 18.60 2.92 -7.37
C ARG A 27 18.78 1.41 -7.22
N LEU A 28 17.72 0.64 -7.39
CA LEU A 28 17.73 -0.81 -7.22
C LEU A 28 17.57 -1.51 -8.57
N PRO A 29 18.11 -2.73 -8.71
CA PRO A 29 17.72 -3.62 -9.80
C PRO A 29 16.20 -3.78 -9.86
N HIS A 30 15.68 -3.96 -11.07
CA HIS A 30 14.24 -4.10 -11.31
C HIS A 30 13.61 -5.21 -10.46
N ALA A 31 14.24 -6.39 -10.44
CA ALA A 31 13.78 -7.55 -9.66
C ALA A 31 13.67 -7.27 -8.14
N ASP A 32 14.60 -6.48 -7.59
CA ASP A 32 14.54 -6.10 -6.17
C ASP A 32 13.39 -5.12 -5.90
N THR A 33 13.14 -4.21 -6.85
CA THR A 33 12.00 -3.29 -6.79
C THR A 33 10.67 -4.04 -6.84
N GLU A 34 10.52 -4.99 -7.77
CA GLU A 34 9.33 -5.85 -7.89
C GLU A 34 9.07 -6.60 -6.59
N ARG A 35 10.11 -7.20 -5.99
CA ARG A 35 9.97 -7.91 -4.72
C ARG A 35 9.52 -7.01 -3.57
N LEU A 36 10.04 -5.79 -3.50
CA LEU A 36 9.61 -4.82 -2.48
C LEU A 36 8.15 -4.38 -2.69
N VAL A 37 7.72 -4.22 -3.95
CA VAL A 37 6.33 -3.90 -4.31
C VAL A 37 5.40 -5.05 -3.96
N GLU A 38 5.80 -6.29 -4.23
CA GLU A 38 5.05 -7.49 -3.86
C GLU A 38 4.86 -7.57 -2.32
N LEU A 39 5.92 -7.34 -1.55
CA LEU A 39 5.82 -7.28 -0.08
C LEU A 39 4.87 -6.19 0.41
N ALA A 40 4.92 -5.00 -0.19
CA ALA A 40 3.99 -3.92 0.14
C ALA A 40 2.54 -4.28 -0.23
N THR A 41 2.34 -5.00 -1.33
CA THR A 41 1.04 -5.50 -1.78
C THR A 41 0.45 -6.48 -0.77
N VAL A 42 1.22 -7.51 -0.38
CA VAL A 42 0.79 -8.49 0.62
C VAL A 42 0.48 -7.83 1.97
N ALA A 43 1.30 -6.86 2.40
CA ALA A 43 1.03 -6.11 3.63
C ALA A 43 -0.27 -5.30 3.54
N THR A 44 -0.55 -4.70 2.39
CA THR A 44 -1.80 -3.95 2.14
C THR A 44 -3.01 -4.88 2.19
N VAL A 45 -2.96 -6.02 1.48
CA VAL A 45 -4.02 -7.05 1.51
C VAL A 45 -4.30 -7.49 2.95
N ARG A 46 -3.24 -7.76 3.73
CA ARG A 46 -3.38 -8.17 5.13
C ARG A 46 -3.96 -7.07 6.02
N ALA A 47 -3.58 -5.81 5.80
CA ALA A 47 -4.15 -4.70 6.53
C ALA A 47 -5.66 -4.55 6.27
N VAL A 48 -6.10 -4.74 5.03
CA VAL A 48 -7.53 -4.72 4.67
C VAL A 48 -8.26 -5.92 5.27
N ALA A 49 -7.71 -7.12 5.17
CA ALA A 49 -8.30 -8.34 5.73
C ALA A 49 -8.49 -8.27 7.26
N LEU A 50 -7.66 -7.49 7.96
CA LEU A 50 -7.72 -7.28 9.41
C LEU A 50 -8.50 -6.03 9.81
N ASP A 51 -9.21 -5.40 8.87
CA ASP A 51 -9.96 -4.14 9.06
C ASP A 51 -9.09 -3.01 9.67
N LEU A 52 -7.79 -3.02 9.36
CA LEU A 52 -6.85 -1.97 9.75
C LEU A 52 -6.81 -0.82 8.75
N LEU A 53 -7.34 -1.04 7.54
CA LEU A 53 -7.43 -0.08 6.45
C LEU A 53 -8.59 -0.47 5.55
N GLY A 54 -9.42 0.50 5.14
CA GLY A 54 -10.49 0.24 4.18
C GLY A 54 -9.95 -0.07 2.79
N GLU A 55 -10.65 -0.96 2.08
CA GLU A 55 -10.32 -1.37 0.71
C GLU A 55 -10.18 -0.19 -0.26
N GLU A 56 -11.19 0.69 -0.30
CA GLU A 56 -11.19 1.89 -1.15
C GLU A 56 -10.02 2.80 -0.81
N ARG A 57 -9.80 3.04 0.48
CA ARG A 57 -8.72 3.90 0.94
C ARG A 57 -7.35 3.34 0.57
N ALA A 58 -7.18 2.01 0.62
CA ALA A 58 -5.95 1.37 0.18
C ALA A 58 -5.71 1.58 -1.32
N ARG A 59 -6.75 1.45 -2.17
CA ARG A 59 -6.65 1.72 -3.61
C ARG A 59 -6.25 3.17 -3.90
N GLU A 60 -6.91 4.12 -3.26
CA GLU A 60 -6.58 5.55 -3.40
C GLU A 60 -5.12 5.83 -3.06
N ILE A 61 -4.61 5.25 -1.97
CA ILE A 61 -3.22 5.45 -1.54
C ILE A 61 -2.23 4.93 -2.57
N TRP A 62 -2.50 3.75 -3.16
CA TRP A 62 -1.65 3.17 -4.18
C TRP A 62 -1.74 3.92 -5.52
N ALA A 63 -2.94 4.33 -5.94
CA ALA A 63 -3.13 5.16 -7.12
C ALA A 63 -2.37 6.49 -6.98
N ALA A 64 -2.55 7.19 -5.87
CA ALA A 64 -1.85 8.45 -5.59
C ALA A 64 -0.32 8.26 -5.47
N ALA A 65 0.17 7.09 -5.02
CA ALA A 65 1.59 6.79 -5.02
C ALA A 65 2.14 6.62 -6.44
N HIS A 66 1.43 5.90 -7.32
CA HIS A 66 1.82 5.70 -8.71
C HIS A 66 1.74 7.00 -9.53
N GLU A 67 0.69 7.81 -9.34
CA GLU A 67 0.56 9.12 -9.99
C GLU A 67 1.74 10.05 -9.66
N ARG A 68 2.16 10.06 -8.38
CA ARG A 68 3.31 10.87 -7.93
C ARG A 68 4.65 10.27 -8.34
N HIS A 69 4.72 8.94 -8.49
CA HIS A 69 5.94 8.22 -8.79
C HIS A 69 5.71 7.19 -9.91
N PRO A 70 5.68 7.60 -11.20
CA PRO A 70 5.40 6.68 -12.31
C PRO A 70 6.42 5.53 -12.47
N GLY A 71 7.61 5.66 -11.89
CA GLY A 71 8.62 4.58 -11.83
C GLY A 71 8.30 3.48 -10.82
N LEU A 72 7.30 3.67 -9.97
CA LEU A 72 6.75 2.63 -9.11
C LEU A 72 5.90 1.68 -9.99
N PRO A 73 6.21 0.37 -10.03
CA PRO A 73 5.40 -0.60 -10.76
C PRO A 73 3.93 -0.53 -10.40
N ALA A 74 3.06 -0.39 -11.40
CA ALA A 74 1.63 -0.49 -11.22
C ALA A 74 1.27 -1.96 -11.00
N VAL A 75 0.62 -2.25 -9.88
CA VAL A 75 0.17 -3.61 -9.54
C VAL A 75 -1.34 -3.64 -9.37
N PRO A 76 -2.04 -4.64 -9.93
CA PRO A 76 -3.44 -4.85 -9.63
C PRO A 76 -3.57 -5.28 -8.16
N LEU A 77 -4.26 -4.48 -7.35
CA LEU A 77 -4.53 -4.80 -5.95
C LEU A 77 -5.81 -5.63 -5.84
N GLU A 78 -5.62 -6.95 -5.71
CA GLU A 78 -6.68 -7.88 -5.35
C GLU A 78 -6.94 -7.82 -3.83
N LEU A 79 -7.74 -6.84 -3.41
CA LEU A 79 -8.09 -6.64 -2.01
C LEU A 79 -9.37 -7.42 -1.67
N PRO A 80 -9.41 -8.09 -0.50
CA PRO A 80 -10.62 -8.78 -0.07
C PRO A 80 -11.73 -7.75 0.18
N ALA A 81 -12.95 -8.08 -0.25
CA ALA A 81 -14.14 -7.33 0.12
C ALA A 81 -14.20 -7.20 1.64
N ARG A 82 -14.56 -6.01 2.15
CA ARG A 82 -14.72 -5.77 3.59
C ARG A 82 -15.52 -6.93 4.20
N LEU A 83 -14.89 -7.70 5.10
CA LEU A 83 -15.58 -8.68 5.89
C LEU A 83 -16.51 -7.90 6.82
N ALA A 84 -17.76 -7.74 6.41
CA ALA A 84 -18.81 -7.18 7.25
C ALA A 84 -18.94 -8.11 8.47
N ALA A 85 -18.46 -7.65 9.61
CA ALA A 85 -18.75 -8.22 10.92
C ALA A 85 -19.98 -7.54 11.53
#